data_AF-A0A2I1HBC5-F1
#
_entry.id   AF-A0A2I1HBC5-F1
#
_cell.length_a   1.000
_cell.length_b   1.000
_cell.length_c   1.000
_cell.angle_alpha   90.00
_cell.angle_beta   90.00
_cell.angle_gamma   90.00
#
_symmetry.space_group_name_H-M   'P 1'
#
loop_
_entity.id
_entity.type
_entity.pdbx_description
1 polymer ?
#
loop_
_entity_poly.entity_id
_entity_poly.type
_entity_poly.pdbx_seq_one_letter_code
_entity_poly.pdbx_strand_id
1 'polypeptide(L)'
;MIFQKYMLSFHDNCILQFSDVATFSDTFLLEFSALDCWDFITLSLSCLWLTRGLLPVDLVRHLQQLFSRKKIFEVLSLLLLNLHKHLYWDIWMPRNVFFHLWLDSQEHVSRNTRSSISSSSLISSLSTSGSPLATVSQDSWSFWISSSII
;
A
#
# COMPACT_ATOMS: atom_id res chain seq x y z
N MET A 1 -8.12 2.48 -3.09
CA MET A 1 -7.74 2.13 -1.71
C MET A 1 -6.74 3.15 -1.15
N ILE A 2 -6.86 3.56 0.12
CA ILE A 2 -6.01 4.60 0.76
C ILE A 2 -4.50 4.30 0.66
N PHE A 3 -4.10 3.03 0.83
CA PHE A 3 -2.71 2.61 0.71
C PHE A 3 -2.09 2.96 -0.65
N GLN A 4 -2.75 2.57 -1.75
CA GLN A 4 -2.29 2.84 -3.11
C GLN A 4 -2.13 4.34 -3.38
N LYS A 5 -3.01 5.17 -2.82
CA LYS A 5 -2.91 6.62 -2.92
C LYS A 5 -1.61 7.14 -2.30
N TYR A 6 -1.23 6.65 -1.12
CA TYR A 6 0.01 7.07 -0.46
C TYR A 6 1.26 6.56 -1.14
N MET A 7 1.22 5.32 -1.64
CA MET A 7 2.29 4.75 -2.45
C MET A 7 2.52 5.55 -3.74
N LEU A 8 1.45 5.86 -4.47
CA LEU A 8 1.52 6.68 -5.70
C LEU A 8 2.03 8.09 -5.39
N SER A 9 1.52 8.71 -4.32
CA SER A 9 2.01 10.02 -3.90
C SER A 9 3.49 9.99 -3.51
N PHE A 10 3.97 8.93 -2.85
CA PHE A 10 5.39 8.77 -2.54
C PHE A 10 6.23 8.65 -3.82
N HIS A 11 5.80 7.83 -4.78
CA HIS A 11 6.43 7.69 -6.09
C HIS A 11 6.54 9.05 -6.82
N ASP A 12 5.44 9.79 -6.92
CA ASP A 12 5.40 11.06 -7.63
C ASP A 12 6.26 12.13 -6.93
N ASN A 13 6.26 12.16 -5.60
CA ASN A 13 7.14 13.03 -4.85
C ASN A 13 8.63 12.68 -5.03
N CYS A 14 8.97 11.40 -5.20
CA CYS A 14 10.34 11.02 -5.55
C CYS A 14 10.74 11.63 -6.90
N ILE A 15 9.87 11.49 -7.91
CA ILE A 15 10.14 12.06 -9.24
C ILE A 15 10.32 13.58 -9.13
N LEU A 16 9.40 14.28 -8.47
CA LEU A 16 9.45 15.74 -8.31
C LEU A 16 10.75 16.19 -7.62
N GLN A 17 11.07 15.63 -6.45
CA GLN A 17 12.22 16.06 -5.65
C GLN A 17 13.56 15.83 -6.36
N PHE A 18 13.69 14.75 -7.14
CA PHE A 18 14.91 14.50 -7.89
C PHE A 18 14.95 15.24 -9.24
N SER A 19 13.80 15.48 -9.86
CA SER A 19 13.70 16.28 -11.10
C SER A 19 14.04 17.75 -10.87
N ASP A 20 13.74 18.29 -9.69
CA ASP A 20 14.15 19.64 -9.28
C ASP A 20 15.69 19.80 -9.24
N VAL A 21 16.42 18.70 -9.10
CA VAL A 21 17.89 18.67 -8.99
C VAL A 21 18.55 18.32 -10.32
N ALA A 22 17.95 17.42 -11.11
CA ALA A 22 18.48 17.02 -12.41
C ALA A 22 17.36 16.60 -13.37
N THR A 23 17.50 16.93 -14.65
CA THR A 23 16.58 16.45 -15.70
C THR A 23 16.76 14.96 -15.95
N PHE A 24 15.67 14.20 -15.86
CA PHE A 24 15.66 12.79 -16.21
C PHE A 24 15.48 12.57 -17.70
N SER A 25 16.16 11.56 -18.25
CA SER A 25 15.82 11.04 -19.57
C SER A 25 14.58 10.16 -19.49
N ASP A 26 13.87 10.03 -20.61
CA ASP A 26 12.69 9.16 -20.70
C ASP A 26 13.04 7.71 -20.36
N THR A 27 14.23 7.24 -20.75
CA THR A 27 14.74 5.90 -20.42
C THR A 27 14.93 5.72 -18.92
N PHE A 28 15.48 6.73 -18.23
CA PHE A 28 15.69 6.68 -16.79
C PHE A 28 14.37 6.63 -16.02
N LEU A 29 13.38 7.42 -16.45
CA LEU A 29 12.04 7.43 -15.86
C LEU A 29 11.29 6.12 -16.10
N LEU A 30 11.44 5.53 -17.29
CA LEU A 30 10.84 4.24 -17.62
C LEU A 30 11.41 3.13 -16.73
N GLU A 31 12.73 3.04 -16.61
CA GLU A 31 13.39 2.07 -15.74
C GLU A 31 13.09 2.31 -14.26
N PHE A 32 13.04 3.58 -13.84
CA PHE A 32 12.64 3.95 -12.49
C PHE A 32 11.22 3.46 -12.19
N SER A 33 10.26 3.71 -13.08
CA SER A 33 8.85 3.31 -12.89
C SER A 33 8.66 1.79 -12.97
N ALA A 34 9.58 1.08 -13.60
CA ALA A 34 9.58 -0.38 -13.70
C ALA A 34 10.19 -1.07 -12.47
N LEU A 35 10.74 -0.33 -11.50
CA LEU A 35 11.28 -0.93 -10.28
C LEU A 35 10.21 -1.69 -9.50
N ASP A 36 10.58 -2.87 -9.02
CA ASP A 36 9.71 -3.78 -8.26
C ASP A 36 9.07 -3.11 -7.04
N CYS A 37 9.75 -2.14 -6.40
CA CYS A 37 9.21 -1.44 -5.25
C CYS A 37 7.95 -0.61 -5.51
N TRP A 38 7.62 -0.38 -6.79
CA TRP A 38 6.40 0.31 -7.21
C TRP A 38 5.23 -0.62 -7.50
N ASP A 39 5.41 -1.95 -7.42
CA ASP A 39 4.30 -2.88 -7.55
C ASP A 39 3.45 -2.94 -6.27
N PHE A 40 2.60 -1.93 -6.13
CA PHE A 40 1.65 -1.80 -5.04
C PHE A 40 0.36 -2.62 -5.26
N ILE A 41 0.23 -3.30 -6.40
CA ILE A 41 -0.93 -4.13 -6.73
C ILE A 41 -0.68 -5.54 -6.21
N THR A 42 0.47 -6.12 -6.54
CA THR A 42 0.86 -7.44 -6.04
C THR A 42 1.52 -7.39 -4.66
N LEU A 43 1.92 -6.19 -4.21
CA LEU A 43 2.67 -5.95 -2.97
C LEU A 43 3.98 -6.73 -2.95
N SER A 44 4.84 -6.42 -3.92
CA SER A 44 6.18 -7.00 -3.99
C SER A 44 6.93 -6.87 -2.66
N LEU A 45 7.93 -7.73 -2.46
CA LEU A 45 8.76 -7.67 -1.25
C LEU A 45 9.43 -6.30 -1.10
N SER A 46 9.87 -5.72 -2.21
CA SER A 46 10.49 -4.38 -2.24
C SER A 46 9.50 -3.28 -1.87
N CYS A 47 8.23 -3.40 -2.27
CA CYS A 47 7.17 -2.49 -1.83
C CYS A 47 6.96 -2.61 -0.30
N LEU A 48 6.92 -3.83 0.22
CA LEU A 48 6.74 -4.05 1.66
C LEU A 48 7.87 -3.46 2.50
N TRP A 49 9.09 -3.42 1.98
CA TRP A 49 10.20 -2.73 2.63
C TRP A 49 9.95 -1.23 2.78
N LEU A 50 9.40 -0.56 1.76
CA LEU A 50 9.02 0.86 1.86
C LEU A 50 8.01 1.08 3.00
N THR A 51 7.03 0.20 3.14
CA THR A 51 6.04 0.29 4.23
C THR A 51 6.64 0.11 5.62
N ARG A 52 7.81 -0.51 5.74
CA ARG A 52 8.57 -0.69 6.98
C ARG A 52 9.70 0.35 7.18
N GLY A 53 9.88 1.25 6.22
CA GLY A 53 10.92 2.28 6.26
C GLY A 53 12.30 1.81 5.91
N LEU A 54 12.34 0.70 5.19
CA LEU A 54 13.54 0.19 4.55
C LEU A 54 13.57 0.69 3.11
N LEU A 55 14.78 1.06 2.66
CA LEU A 55 15.01 1.52 1.30
C LEU A 55 15.36 0.32 0.40
N PRO A 56 14.59 0.07 -0.66
CA PRO A 56 14.91 -0.97 -1.63
C PRO A 56 16.27 -0.71 -2.28
N VAL A 57 17.09 -1.76 -2.34
CA VAL A 57 18.45 -1.67 -2.89
C VAL A 57 18.42 -1.24 -4.35
N ASP A 58 17.46 -1.73 -5.12
CA ASP A 58 17.34 -1.43 -6.55
C ASP A 58 16.97 0.04 -6.79
N LEU A 59 16.09 0.61 -5.95
CA LEU A 59 15.77 2.04 -5.97
C LEU A 59 17.01 2.90 -5.70
N VAL A 60 17.76 2.58 -4.64
CA VAL A 60 18.97 3.32 -4.29
C VAL A 60 20.03 3.18 -5.39
N ARG A 61 20.19 1.98 -5.98
CA ARG A 61 21.14 1.72 -7.06
C ARG A 61 20.78 2.50 -8.33
N HIS A 62 19.49 2.56 -8.68
CA HIS A 62 19.01 3.30 -9.84
C HIS A 62 19.31 4.80 -9.69
N LEU A 63 18.97 5.39 -8.55
CA LEU A 63 19.21 6.81 -8.27
C LEU A 63 20.71 7.16 -8.16
N GLN A 64 21.57 6.20 -7.77
CA GLN A 64 23.02 6.39 -7.70
C GLN A 64 23.68 6.64 -9.06
N GLN A 65 22.99 6.35 -10.17
CA GLN A 65 23.49 6.67 -11.52
C GLN A 65 23.57 8.19 -11.75
N LEU A 66 22.73 8.98 -11.07
CA LEU A 66 22.61 10.43 -11.27
C LEU A 66 22.94 11.25 -10.02
N PHE A 67 22.79 10.69 -8.82
CA PHE A 67 22.91 11.44 -7.58
C PHE A 67 23.93 10.82 -6.61
N SER A 68 24.52 11.68 -5.78
CA SER A 68 25.36 11.21 -4.67
C SER A 68 24.52 10.45 -3.63
N ARG A 69 25.12 9.42 -3.03
CA ARG A 69 24.50 8.62 -1.97
C ARG A 69 23.92 9.49 -0.84
N LYS A 70 24.65 10.54 -0.43
CA LYS A 70 24.21 11.47 0.62
C LYS A 70 22.89 12.13 0.26
N LYS A 71 22.78 12.68 -0.96
CA LYS A 71 21.57 13.35 -1.44
C LYS A 71 20.39 12.39 -1.56
N ILE A 72 20.64 11.17 -2.04
CA ILE A 72 19.60 10.13 -2.14
C ILE A 72 19.02 9.81 -0.77
N PHE A 73 19.87 9.53 0.22
CA PHE A 73 19.39 9.22 1.56
C PHE A 73 18.67 10.41 2.21
N GLU A 74 19.16 11.64 2.02
CA GLU A 74 18.50 12.84 2.54
C GLU A 74 17.07 12.97 2.01
N VAL A 75 16.89 12.90 0.69
CA VAL A 75 15.57 13.03 0.04
C VAL A 75 14.67 11.85 0.38
N LEU A 76 15.15 10.61 0.19
CA LEU A 76 14.33 9.42 0.40
C LEU A 76 13.95 9.23 1.86
N SER A 77 14.82 9.55 2.83
CA SER A 77 14.48 9.43 4.25
C SER A 77 13.36 10.40 4.65
N LEU A 78 13.40 11.63 4.12
CA LEU A 78 12.34 12.62 4.37
C LEU A 78 11.00 12.16 3.78
N LEU A 79 11.01 11.68 2.53
CA LEU A 79 9.81 11.18 1.87
C LEU A 79 9.25 9.92 2.55
N LEU A 80 10.12 8.98 2.95
CA LEU A 80 9.74 7.77 3.67
C LEU A 80 9.10 8.10 5.02
N LEU A 81 9.68 9.04 5.77
CA LEU A 81 9.12 9.47 7.05
C LEU A 81 7.69 10.01 6.88
N ASN A 82 7.47 10.83 5.85
CA ASN A 82 6.13 11.36 5.56
C ASN A 82 5.17 10.23 5.16
N LEU A 83 5.64 9.28 4.36
CA LEU A 83 4.87 8.11 4.00
C LEU A 83 4.48 7.28 5.23
N HIS A 84 5.40 6.93 6.13
CA HIS A 84 5.04 6.20 7.36
C HIS A 84 4.08 6.96 8.23
N LYS A 85 4.22 8.28 8.33
CA LYS A 85 3.29 9.09 9.09
C LYS A 85 1.86 8.91 8.57
N HIS A 86 1.67 8.97 7.25
CA HIS A 86 0.37 8.72 6.63
C HIS A 86 -0.11 7.28 6.82
N LEU A 87 0.74 6.29 6.59
CA LEU A 87 0.39 4.88 6.81
C LEU A 87 -0.01 4.63 8.27
N TYR A 88 0.72 5.22 9.21
CA TYR A 88 0.47 5.07 10.63
C TYR A 88 -0.86 5.71 11.03
N TRP A 89 -1.08 6.99 10.71
CA TRP A 89 -2.28 7.71 11.14
C TRP A 89 -3.54 7.25 10.44
N ASP A 90 -3.47 6.94 9.15
CA ASP A 90 -4.66 6.71 8.33
C ASP A 90 -4.99 5.23 8.15
N ILE A 91 -4.05 4.32 8.47
CA ILE A 91 -4.25 2.88 8.33
C ILE A 91 -3.97 2.16 9.64
N TRP A 92 -2.76 2.26 10.19
CA TRP A 92 -2.37 1.41 11.33
C TRP A 92 -3.05 1.81 12.63
N MET A 93 -3.16 3.10 12.94
CA MET A 93 -3.80 3.60 14.17
C MET A 93 -5.30 3.25 14.22
N PRO A 94 -6.13 3.53 13.19
CA PRO A 94 -7.52 3.11 13.17
C PRO A 94 -7.69 1.60 13.28
N ARG A 95 -6.81 0.82 12.64
CA ARG A 95 -6.81 -0.64 12.75
C ARG A 95 -6.48 -1.13 14.15
N ASN A 96 -5.55 -0.51 14.86
CA ASN A 96 -5.15 -0.95 16.21
C ASN A 96 -6.15 -0.48 17.28
N VAL A 97 -6.63 0.76 17.19
CA VAL A 97 -7.49 1.37 18.23
C VAL A 97 -8.97 1.06 18.00
N PHE A 98 -9.41 1.00 16.75
CA PHE A 98 -10.82 0.83 16.37
C PHE A 98 -11.01 -0.39 15.45
N PHE A 99 -10.27 -1.48 15.71
CA PHE A 99 -10.24 -2.66 14.84
C PHE A 99 -11.62 -3.09 14.35
N HIS A 100 -12.62 -3.17 15.24
CA HIS A 100 -13.98 -3.57 14.90
C HIS A 100 -14.68 -2.59 13.95
N LEU A 101 -14.61 -1.28 14.23
CA LEU A 101 -15.23 -0.25 13.36
C LEU A 101 -14.51 -0.15 12.01
N TRP A 102 -13.19 -0.31 12.01
CA TRP A 102 -12.40 -0.33 10.80
C TRP A 102 -12.76 -1.54 9.92
N LEU A 103 -12.87 -2.74 10.51
CA LEU A 103 -13.27 -3.96 9.81
C LEU A 103 -14.65 -3.81 9.17
N ASP A 104 -15.64 -3.31 9.92
CA ASP A 104 -17.00 -3.09 9.42
C ASP A 104 -17.03 -2.11 8.24
N SER A 105 -16.22 -1.04 8.27
CA SER A 105 -16.16 -0.05 7.19
C SER A 105 -15.69 -0.65 5.85
N GLN A 106 -14.88 -1.71 5.89
CA GLN A 106 -14.39 -2.39 4.69
C GLN A 106 -15.42 -3.35 4.11
N GLU A 107 -16.19 -4.03 4.97
CA GLU A 107 -17.29 -4.89 4.53
C GLU A 107 -18.37 -4.10 3.78
N HIS A 108 -18.64 -2.86 4.19
CA HIS A 108 -19.56 -1.96 3.50
C HIS A 108 -19.08 -1.55 2.09
N VAL A 109 -17.78 -1.34 1.90
CA VAL A 109 -17.18 -1.09 0.57
C VAL A 109 -17.33 -2.32 -0.34
N SER A 110 -17.18 -3.53 0.21
CA SER A 110 -17.36 -4.78 -0.55
C SER A 110 -18.83 -5.04 -0.93
N ARG A 111 -19.77 -4.75 -0.04
CA ARG A 111 -21.22 -4.92 -0.26
C ARG A 111 -21.77 -4.00 -1.34
N ASN A 112 -21.31 -2.75 -1.38
CA ASN A 112 -21.73 -1.78 -2.40
C ASN A 112 -21.20 -2.13 -3.80
N THR A 113 -20.14 -2.95 -3.91
CA THR A 113 -19.62 -3.40 -5.21
C THR A 113 -20.37 -4.63 -5.74
N ARG A 114 -21.06 -5.40 -4.87
CA ARG A 114 -21.88 -6.57 -5.24
C ARG A 114 -23.36 -6.26 -5.48
N SER A 115 -23.86 -5.08 -5.12
CA SER A 115 -25.29 -4.79 -5.08
C SER A 115 -25.91 -4.33 -6.41
N SER A 116 -25.31 -4.65 -7.56
CA SER A 116 -25.87 -4.36 -8.89
C SER A 116 -26.37 -5.60 -9.65
N ILE A 117 -26.57 -6.74 -8.99
CA ILE A 117 -27.23 -7.91 -9.62
C ILE A 117 -28.35 -8.46 -8.74
N SER A 118 -29.57 -8.10 -9.15
CA SER A 118 -30.83 -8.84 -9.07
C SER A 118 -31.54 -9.07 -7.72
N SER A 119 -32.77 -8.58 -7.74
CA SER A 119 -33.86 -8.66 -6.79
C SER A 119 -34.41 -10.07 -6.56
N SER A 120 -35.01 -10.25 -5.36
CA SER A 120 -36.22 -11.02 -5.00
C SER A 120 -36.12 -12.37 -4.25
N SER A 121 -36.93 -12.42 -3.17
CA SER A 121 -37.60 -13.54 -2.46
C SER A 121 -36.97 -14.19 -1.20
N LEU A 122 -37.40 -13.64 -0.05
CA LEU A 122 -38.10 -14.25 1.12
C LEU A 122 -37.84 -15.72 1.57
N ILE A 123 -37.46 -15.83 2.85
CA ILE A 123 -37.85 -16.79 3.92
C ILE A 123 -37.47 -18.28 3.79
N SER A 124 -36.57 -18.78 4.65
CA SER A 124 -36.92 -19.76 5.70
C SER A 124 -35.78 -19.98 6.72
N SER A 125 -36.18 -20.15 7.98
CA SER A 125 -35.39 -20.52 9.15
C SER A 125 -34.98 -22.00 9.11
N LEU A 126 -33.79 -22.33 9.64
CA LEU A 126 -33.56 -23.34 10.70
C LEU A 126 -32.07 -23.69 10.82
N SER A 127 -31.63 -23.75 12.08
CA SER A 127 -30.36 -24.21 12.63
C SER A 127 -29.59 -25.28 11.85
N THR A 128 -28.28 -25.06 11.65
CA THR A 128 -27.16 -25.99 11.97
C THR A 128 -25.85 -25.25 11.66
N SER A 129 -25.28 -24.46 12.60
CA SER A 129 -23.96 -23.86 12.39
C SER A 129 -22.86 -24.80 12.91
N GLY A 130 -22.61 -25.86 12.14
CA GLY A 130 -21.26 -26.40 12.09
C GLY A 130 -20.33 -25.29 11.59
N SER A 131 -19.19 -25.12 12.25
CA SER A 131 -18.15 -24.19 11.80
C SER A 131 -17.86 -24.38 10.31
N PRO A 132 -17.94 -23.33 9.49
CA PRO A 132 -17.03 -23.19 8.38
C PRO A 132 -15.80 -22.49 8.94
N LEU A 133 -14.70 -23.24 8.95
CA LEU A 133 -13.34 -22.72 8.80
C LEU A 133 -13.41 -21.44 7.96
N ALA A 134 -13.01 -20.30 8.52
CA ALA A 134 -13.13 -19.01 7.86
C ALA A 134 -12.46 -19.07 6.48
N THR A 135 -13.27 -19.12 5.43
CA THR A 135 -12.83 -18.78 4.07
C THR A 135 -12.53 -17.28 4.10
N VAL A 136 -11.30 -16.95 4.51
CA VAL A 136 -10.77 -15.59 4.46
C VAL A 136 -10.85 -15.14 3.01
N SER A 137 -11.72 -14.16 2.76
CA SER A 137 -11.69 -13.37 1.52
C SER A 137 -10.27 -12.84 1.33
N GLN A 138 -9.64 -13.17 0.21
CA GLN A 138 -8.30 -12.73 -0.19
C GLN A 138 -8.25 -11.23 -0.51
N ASP A 139 -8.70 -10.37 0.40
CA ASP A 139 -8.22 -8.98 0.42
C ASP A 139 -6.83 -8.99 1.07
N SER A 140 -5.90 -9.64 0.37
CA SER A 140 -4.58 -10.08 0.83
C SER A 140 -3.79 -8.96 1.50
N TRP A 141 -3.88 -7.73 1.02
CA TRP A 141 -3.17 -6.58 1.61
C TRP A 141 -3.54 -6.31 3.08
N SER A 142 -4.78 -6.62 3.48
CA SER A 142 -5.32 -6.27 4.80
C SER A 142 -4.73 -7.12 5.92
N PHE A 143 -4.53 -8.41 5.68
CA PHE A 143 -3.92 -9.31 6.65
C PHE A 143 -2.40 -9.05 6.75
N TRP A 144 -1.74 -8.73 5.64
CA TRP A 144 -0.28 -8.55 5.61
C TRP A 144 0.20 -7.26 6.27
N ILE A 145 -0.55 -6.16 6.15
CA ILE A 145 -0.22 -4.93 6.88
C ILE A 145 -0.30 -5.17 8.39
N SER A 146 -1.28 -5.95 8.86
CA SER A 146 -1.38 -6.33 10.28
C SER A 146 -0.22 -7.23 10.75
N SER A 147 0.31 -8.10 9.88
CA SER A 147 1.50 -8.91 10.19
C SER A 147 2.83 -8.13 10.12
N SER A 148 2.81 -6.92 9.57
CA SER A 148 4.01 -6.09 9.40
C SER A 148 4.30 -5.18 10.60
N ILE A 149 3.50 -5.30 11.67
CA ILE A 149 3.56 -4.51 12.91
C ILE A 149 4.54 -5.10 13.95
N ILE A 150 5.26 -6.18 13.62
CA ILE A 150 6.28 -6.79 14.51
C ILE A 150 7.68 -6.55 13.95
#